data_AF-A0A7K0SEY8-F1
#
_entry.id   AF-A0A7K0SEY8-F1
#
_cell.length_a   1.000
_cell.length_b   1.000
_cell.length_c   1.000
_cell.angle_alpha   90.00
_cell.angle_beta   90.00
_cell.angle_gamma   90.00
#
_symmetry.space_group_name_H-M   'P 1'
#
loop_
_entity.id
_entity.type
_entity.pdbx_description
1 polymer ?
#
loop_
_entity_poly.entity_id
_entity_poly.type
_entity_poly.pdbx_seq_one_letter_code
_entity_poly.pdbx_strand_id
1 'polypeptide(L)'
;MSKIAITFADELRARSDEDLAALFKFRPDLVTPVPNDFTSLAARATSTPSLVRALDSLNLWHYQIIEAACVLAEPFKKSEIVSITSQESNFALDYLW
;
A
#
# COMPACT_ATOMS: atom_id res chain seq x y z
N MET A 1 0.57 25.68 -3.45
CA MET A 1 1.54 25.28 -2.41
C MET A 1 2.09 23.92 -2.80
N SER A 2 3.38 23.85 -3.12
CA SER A 2 4.03 22.58 -3.50
C SER A 2 3.96 21.62 -2.32
N LYS A 3 3.18 20.55 -2.44
CA LYS A 3 3.03 19.54 -1.39
C LYS A 3 4.35 18.76 -1.38
N ILE A 4 5.11 18.86 -0.30
CA ILE A 4 6.36 18.11 -0.12
C ILE A 4 6.03 16.64 -0.38
N ALA A 5 6.68 16.05 -1.39
CA ALA A 5 6.61 14.61 -1.62
C ALA A 5 7.32 13.95 -0.43
N ILE A 6 6.54 13.48 0.55
CA ILE A 6 7.07 12.68 1.65
C ILE A 6 7.55 11.35 1.09
N THR A 7 8.70 10.86 1.56
CA THR A 7 9.16 9.53 1.13
C THR A 7 8.24 8.46 1.70
N PHE A 8 8.20 7.28 1.09
CA PHE A 8 7.43 6.17 1.65
C PHE A 8 7.91 5.79 3.06
N ALA A 9 9.21 5.90 3.34
CA ALA A 9 9.73 5.70 4.69
C ALA A 9 9.21 6.73 5.70
N ASP A 10 8.97 7.98 5.28
CA ASP A 10 8.37 9.01 6.13
C ASP A 10 6.88 8.78 6.37
N GLU A 11 6.17 8.28 5.34
CA GLU A 11 4.77 7.87 5.47
C GLU A 11 4.63 6.71 6.47
N LEU A 12 5.44 5.65 6.32
CA LEU A 12 5.44 4.52 7.25
C LEU A 12 5.77 4.94 8.69
N ARG A 13 6.67 5.90 8.87
CA ARG A 13 7.01 6.44 10.20
C ARG A 13 5.88 7.24 10.82
N ALA A 14 5.00 7.84 10.02
CA ALA A 14 3.88 8.65 10.48
C ALA A 14 2.60 7.82 10.75
N ARG A 15 2.58 6.53 10.36
CA ARG A 15 1.46 5.62 10.63
C ARG A 15 1.32 5.31 12.12
N SER A 16 0.10 4.95 12.52
CA SER A 16 -0.17 4.45 13.87
C SER A 16 0.40 3.04 14.08
N ASP A 17 0.58 2.66 15.34
CA ASP A 17 1.02 1.29 15.69
C ASP A 17 -0.01 0.25 15.23
N GLU A 18 -1.31 0.59 15.27
CA GLU A 18 -2.39 -0.26 14.77
C GLU A 18 -2.29 -0.49 13.26
N ASP A 19 -2.02 0.55 12.48
CA ASP A 19 -1.85 0.45 11.02
C ASP A 19 -0.61 -0.36 10.66
N LEU A 20 0.49 -0.18 11.40
CA LEU A 20 1.72 -0.96 11.20
C LEU A 20 1.51 -2.44 11.57
N ALA A 21 0.79 -2.72 12.65
CA ALA A 21 0.45 -4.09 13.03
C ALA A 21 -0.44 -4.76 11.97
N ALA A 22 -1.42 -4.03 11.42
CA ALA A 22 -2.26 -4.51 10.32
C ALA A 22 -1.41 -4.80 9.08
N LEU A 23 -0.51 -3.88 8.70
CA LEU A 23 0.43 -4.08 7.58
C LEU A 23 1.24 -5.36 7.76
N PHE A 24 1.86 -5.59 8.92
CA PHE A 24 2.67 -6.80 9.15
C PHE A 24 1.84 -8.08 9.18
N LYS A 25 0.56 -8.01 9.58
CA LYS A 25 -0.35 -9.15 9.53
C LYS A 25 -0.66 -9.56 8.09
N PHE A 26 -0.88 -8.60 7.19
CA PHE A 26 -1.11 -8.87 5.77
C PHE A 26 0.17 -9.16 5.01
N ARG A 27 1.30 -8.63 5.46
CA ARG A 27 2.61 -8.72 4.81
C ARG A 27 3.70 -9.25 5.76
N PRO A 28 3.61 -10.52 6.19
CA PRO A 28 4.58 -11.12 7.12
C PRO A 28 6.00 -11.21 6.56
N ASP A 29 6.15 -11.09 5.24
CA ASP A 29 7.44 -11.09 4.58
C ASP A 29 8.24 -9.80 4.80
N LEU A 30 7.60 -8.71 5.24
CA LEU A 30 8.28 -7.45 5.56
C LEU A 30 9.12 -7.54 6.82
N VAL A 31 8.73 -8.40 7.77
CA VAL A 31 9.37 -8.55 9.08
C VAL A 31 10.33 -9.74 9.15
N THR A 32 10.58 -10.43 8.04
CA THR A 32 11.45 -11.62 8.00
C THR A 32 12.59 -11.45 6.98
N PRO A 33 13.82 -11.12 7.43
CA PRO A 33 14.23 -10.76 8.79
C PRO A 33 13.73 -9.37 9.21
N VAL A 34 13.69 -9.12 10.52
CA VAL A 34 13.19 -7.84 11.07
C VAL A 34 14.01 -6.67 10.50
N PRO A 35 13.37 -5.66 9.87
CA PRO A 35 14.08 -4.49 9.36
C PRO A 35 14.65 -3.67 10.52
N ASN A 36 15.82 -3.06 10.29
CA ASN A 36 16.51 -2.27 11.32
C ASN A 36 15.89 -0.87 11.48
N ASP A 37 15.21 -0.37 10.45
CA ASP A 37 14.61 0.96 10.40
C ASP A 37 13.49 1.05 9.33
N PHE A 38 12.77 2.17 9.31
CA PHE A 38 11.70 2.42 8.33
C PHE A 38 12.21 2.53 6.88
N THR A 39 13.47 2.91 6.67
CA THR A 39 14.07 2.99 5.33
C THR A 39 14.25 1.59 4.74
N SER A 40 14.79 0.66 5.52
CA SER A 40 14.94 -0.75 5.14
C SER A 40 13.60 -1.47 5.02
N LEU A 41 12.61 -1.11 5.86
CA LEU A 41 11.22 -1.57 5.70
C LEU A 41 10.63 -1.10 4.37
N ALA A 42 10.73 0.20 4.04
CA ALA A 42 10.24 0.75 2.79
C ALA A 42 10.91 0.08 1.57
N ALA A 43 12.24 -0.03 1.60
CA ALA A 43 13.00 -0.68 0.53
C ALA A 43 12.60 -2.16 0.32
N ARG A 44 12.30 -2.88 1.41
CA ARG A 44 11.79 -4.25 1.33
C ARG A 44 10.38 -4.29 0.77
N ALA A 45 9.49 -3.41 1.23
CA ALA A 45 8.12 -3.33 0.75
C ALA A 45 8.04 -3.03 -0.76
N THR A 46 9.00 -2.28 -1.30
CA THR A 46 9.09 -1.97 -2.75
C THR A 46 9.94 -2.97 -3.55
N SER A 47 10.49 -4.02 -2.92
CA SER A 47 11.32 -5.00 -3.62
C SER A 47 10.48 -5.99 -4.45
N THR A 48 11.00 -6.45 -5.59
CA THR A 48 10.29 -7.38 -6.47
C THR A 48 9.78 -8.65 -5.77
N PRO A 49 10.56 -9.36 -4.94
CA PRO A 49 10.07 -10.59 -4.28
C PRO A 49 8.91 -10.32 -3.31
N SER A 50 8.93 -9.15 -2.69
CA SER A 50 7.92 -8.67 -1.75
C SER A 50 6.64 -8.26 -2.47
N LEU A 51 6.76 -7.53 -3.58
CA LEU A 51 5.63 -7.17 -4.45
C LEU A 51 4.96 -8.42 -5.05
N VAL A 52 5.72 -9.39 -5.56
CA VAL A 52 5.15 -10.64 -6.11
C VAL A 52 4.31 -11.37 -5.05
N ARG A 53 4.81 -11.52 -3.82
CA ARG A 53 4.04 -12.16 -2.74
C ARG A 53 2.80 -11.37 -2.35
N ALA A 54 2.88 -10.03 -2.36
CA ALA A 54 1.72 -9.18 -2.12
C ALA A 54 0.66 -9.43 -3.19
N LEU A 55 1.07 -9.40 -4.46
CA LEU A 55 0.23 -9.65 -5.63
C LEU A 55 -0.39 -11.06 -5.61
N ASP A 56 0.35 -12.09 -5.21
CA ASP A 56 -0.18 -13.47 -5.09
C ASP A 56 -1.33 -13.60 -4.08
N SER A 57 -1.40 -12.71 -3.08
CA SER A 57 -2.49 -12.69 -2.10
C SER A 57 -3.77 -12.03 -2.61
N LEU A 58 -3.70 -11.33 -3.75
CA LEU A 58 -4.79 -10.54 -4.30
C LEU A 58 -5.67 -11.40 -5.21
N ASN A 59 -6.98 -11.18 -5.13
CA ASN A 59 -7.93 -11.72 -6.10
C ASN A 59 -8.02 -10.79 -7.31
N LEU A 60 -8.66 -11.27 -8.38
CA LEU A 60 -8.84 -10.50 -9.62
C LEU A 60 -9.44 -9.10 -9.39
N TRP A 61 -10.37 -8.97 -8.46
CA TRP A 61 -11.01 -7.70 -8.17
C TRP A 61 -10.06 -6.70 -7.51
N HIS A 62 -9.21 -7.14 -6.57
CA HIS A 62 -8.15 -6.31 -6.00
C HIS A 62 -7.15 -5.84 -7.06
N TYR A 63 -6.79 -6.71 -8.03
CA TYR A 63 -5.94 -6.32 -9.15
C TYR A 63 -6.55 -5.21 -10.01
N GLN A 64 -7.84 -5.31 -10.33
CA GLN A 64 -8.54 -4.28 -11.10
C GLN A 64 -8.55 -2.93 -10.39
N ILE A 65 -8.66 -2.93 -9.05
CA ILE A 65 -8.58 -1.69 -8.25
C ILE A 65 -7.18 -1.07 -8.33
N ILE A 66 -6.12 -1.89 -8.26
CA ILE A 66 -4.74 -1.42 -8.40
C ILE A 66 -4.49 -0.88 -9.82
N GLU A 67 -4.97 -1.59 -10.84
CA GLU A 67 -4.85 -1.15 -12.24
C GLU A 67 -5.55 0.19 -12.46
N ALA A 68 -6.75 0.36 -11.90
CA ALA A 68 -7.46 1.63 -11.92
C ALA A 68 -6.67 2.75 -11.22
N ALA A 69 -6.02 2.45 -10.09
CA ALA A 69 -5.17 3.42 -9.39
C ALA A 69 -3.96 3.85 -10.23
N CYS A 70 -3.36 2.95 -11.03
CA CYS A 70 -2.24 3.26 -11.92
C CYS A 70 -2.60 4.24 -13.06
N VAL A 71 -3.88 4.38 -13.40
CA VAL A 71 -4.36 5.32 -14.44
C VAL A 71 -4.55 6.73 -13.88
N LEU A 72 -4.72 6.88 -12.57
CA LEU A 72 -4.94 8.18 -11.93
C LEU A 72 -3.64 8.98 -11.82
N ALA A 73 -3.74 10.30 -12.01
CA ALA A 73 -2.61 11.19 -11.80
C ALA A 73 -2.34 11.38 -10.31
N GLU A 74 -1.10 11.16 -9.88
CA GLU A 74 -0.71 11.33 -8.48
C GLU A 74 -0.53 12.82 -8.11
N PRO A 75 -0.97 13.27 -6.92
CA PRO A 75 -1.69 12.50 -5.89
C PRO A 75 -3.21 12.45 -6.13
N PHE A 76 -3.83 11.28 -5.96
CA PHE A 76 -5.28 11.09 -6.02
C PHE A 76 -5.86 10.72 -4.65
N LYS A 77 -7.18 10.91 -4.50
CA LYS A 77 -7.94 10.56 -3.29
C LYS A 77 -8.62 9.19 -3.43
N LYS A 78 -8.92 8.55 -2.29
CA LYS A 78 -9.75 7.32 -2.23
C LYS A 78 -11.06 7.46 -3.02
N SER A 79 -11.68 8.65 -2.98
CA SER A 79 -12.91 8.97 -3.72
C SER A 79 -12.75 8.90 -5.25
N GLU A 80 -11.56 9.20 -5.77
CA GLU A 80 -11.29 9.16 -7.22
C GLU A 80 -11.18 7.71 -7.71
N ILE A 81 -10.54 6.82 -6.93
CA ILE A 81 -10.54 5.38 -7.24
C ILE A 81 -11.96 4.82 -7.24
N VAL A 82 -12.76 5.16 -6.23
CA VAL A 82 -14.16 4.72 -6.12
C VAL A 82 -15.00 5.21 -7.31
N SER A 83 -14.70 6.39 -7.86
CA SER A 83 -15.42 6.93 -9.02
C SER A 83 -15.16 6.17 -10.33
N ILE A 84 -13.99 5.51 -10.46
CA ILE A 84 -13.60 4.78 -11.67
C ILE A 84 -13.75 3.25 -11.55
N THR A 85 -13.89 2.73 -10.32
CA THR A 85 -14.07 1.30 -10.05
C THR A 85 -15.52 1.01 -9.68
N SER A 86 -15.86 0.99 -8.39
CA SER A 86 -17.22 0.90 -7.87
C SER A 86 -17.27 1.31 -6.39
N GLN A 87 -18.48 1.50 -5.84
CA GLN A 87 -18.64 1.89 -4.43
C GLN A 87 -18.21 0.79 -3.45
N GLU A 88 -18.32 -0.48 -3.88
CA GLU A 88 -17.88 -1.68 -3.16
C GLU A 88 -16.36 -1.71 -2.99
N SER A 89 -15.59 -1.02 -3.84
CA SER A 89 -14.12 -0.95 -3.72
C SER A 89 -13.64 -0.30 -2.43
N ASN A 90 -14.51 0.44 -1.72
CA ASN A 90 -14.19 0.95 -0.39
C ASN A 90 -13.75 -0.14 0.58
N PHE A 91 -14.39 -1.32 0.53
CA PHE A 91 -14.05 -2.45 1.39
C PHE A 91 -12.68 -3.03 1.06
N ALA A 92 -12.33 -3.14 -0.23
CA ALA A 92 -11.02 -3.63 -0.67
C ALA A 92 -9.88 -2.66 -0.35
N LEU A 93 -10.15 -1.37 -0.40
CA LEU A 93 -9.14 -0.35 -0.12
C LEU A 93 -8.67 -0.39 1.34
N ASP A 94 -9.47 -0.92 2.26
CA ASP A 94 -9.06 -1.15 3.65
C ASP A 94 -8.13 -2.37 3.80
N TYR A 95 -8.04 -3.24 2.78
CA TYR A 95 -7.07 -4.34 2.71
C TYR A 95 -5.81 -3.99 1.91
N LEU A 96 -5.87 -2.92 1.11
CA LEU A 96 -4.77 -2.45 0.27
C LEU A 96 -3.91 -1.38 0.97
N TRP A 97 -4.28 -0.97 2.19
CA TRP A 97 -3.58 0.02 3.00
C TRP A 97 -3.38 -0.45 4.45
#